data_AF-A0A8S3GF49-F1
#
_entry.id   AF-A0A8S3GF49-F1
#
_cell.length_a   1.000
_cell.length_b   1.000
_cell.length_c   1.000
_cell.angle_alpha   90.00
_cell.angle_beta   90.00
_cell.angle_gamma   90.00
#
_symmetry.space_group_name_H-M   'P 1'
#
loop_
_entity.id
_entity.type
_entity.pdbx_description
1 polymer ?
#
loop_
_entity_poly.entity_id
_entity_poly.type
_entity_poly.pdbx_seq_one_letter_code
_entity_poly.pdbx_strand_id
1 'polypeptide(L)'
;SLNAAANIFVGMSEAPLMIMPLIPNMTTSELHAVLVGGFATMAGSILAIFISFGVPANHLIAASVMAAPSALGFAKLLLPETHKSKTSWEVVKNMPRPPQHNAIDALMTGAGSALKICGYLIANLIAFIGVLNFLDVTISWLFNMVHHPEVNFQYLLGLLFYPFAVIIGIPFRDCLLASKLIGIKVSLNEVKSYDKQDIFP
;
A
#
# COMPACT_ATOMS: atom_id res chain seq x y z
N SER A 1 11.16 -1.39 14.52
CA SER A 1 11.97 -2.19 13.58
C SER A 1 11.30 -3.51 13.22
N LEU A 2 10.85 -4.32 14.19
CA LEU A 2 10.16 -5.60 13.93
C LEU A 2 8.99 -5.47 12.94
N ASN A 3 8.11 -4.47 13.14
CA ASN A 3 6.99 -4.20 12.22
C ASN A 3 7.45 -3.89 10.79
N ALA A 4 8.53 -3.13 10.62
CA ALA A 4 9.04 -2.79 9.30
C ALA A 4 9.64 -4.02 8.58
N ALA A 5 10.26 -4.95 9.33
CA ALA A 5 10.71 -6.22 8.78
C ALA A 5 9.53 -7.13 8.42
N ALA A 6 8.48 -7.17 9.25
CA ALA A 6 7.26 -7.92 8.98
C ALA A 6 6.56 -7.41 7.70
N ASN A 7 6.47 -6.09 7.53
CA ASN A 7 5.88 -5.41 6.37
C ASN A 7 6.49 -5.81 5.00
N ILE A 8 7.67 -6.43 4.96
CA ILE A 8 8.24 -7.00 3.72
C ILE A 8 7.37 -8.15 3.18
N PHE A 9 6.71 -8.88 4.08
CA PHE A 9 5.97 -10.10 3.77
C PHE A 9 4.47 -9.98 4.03
N VAL A 10 4.08 -9.31 5.11
CA VAL A 10 2.68 -9.15 5.52
C VAL A 10 2.18 -7.73 5.28
N GLY A 11 0.89 -7.59 5.02
CA GLY A 11 0.28 -6.30 4.66
C GLY A 11 0.10 -5.34 5.83
N MET A 12 -0.33 -4.11 5.52
CA MET A 12 -0.55 -3.04 6.50
C MET A 12 -1.53 -3.40 7.64
N SER A 13 -2.47 -4.32 7.42
CA SER A 13 -3.43 -4.79 8.43
C SER A 13 -2.92 -5.94 9.27
N GLU A 14 -1.88 -6.65 8.80
CA GLU A 14 -1.37 -7.88 9.40
C GLU A 14 -0.09 -7.63 10.20
N ALA A 15 0.81 -6.76 9.71
CA ALA A 15 2.05 -6.46 10.41
C ALA A 15 1.84 -5.86 11.81
N PRO A 16 0.86 -4.95 12.04
CA PRO A 16 0.58 -4.45 13.38
C PRO A 16 0.11 -5.53 14.35
N LEU A 17 -0.48 -6.64 13.88
CA LEU A 17 -0.89 -7.75 14.75
C LEU A 17 0.31 -8.40 15.43
N MET A 18 1.49 -8.41 14.79
CA MET A 18 2.72 -8.95 15.38
C MET A 18 3.27 -8.10 16.54
N ILE A 19 2.87 -6.83 16.60
CA ILE A 19 3.30 -5.87 17.63
C ILE A 19 2.10 -5.34 18.43
N MET A 20 0.92 -5.95 18.30
CA MET A 20 -0.33 -5.51 18.91
C MET A 20 -0.23 -5.12 20.39
N PRO A 21 0.43 -5.91 21.28
CA PRO A 21 0.56 -5.54 22.69
C PRO A 21 1.48 -4.34 22.95
N LEU A 22 2.33 -3.96 21.98
CA LEU A 22 3.22 -2.80 22.09
C LEU A 22 2.52 -1.50 21.69
N ILE A 23 1.55 -1.55 20.77
CA ILE A 23 0.87 -0.38 20.18
C ILE A 23 0.36 0.62 21.24
N PRO A 24 -0.31 0.21 22.33
CA PRO A 24 -0.82 1.17 23.32
C PRO A 24 0.26 1.99 24.04
N ASN A 25 1.51 1.47 24.06
CA ASN A 25 2.63 2.08 24.76
C ASN A 25 3.62 2.77 23.80
N MET A 26 3.33 2.77 22.49
CA MET A 26 4.20 3.38 21.49
C MET A 26 4.18 4.91 21.56
N THR A 27 5.32 5.52 21.23
CA THR A 27 5.37 6.96 21.00
C THR A 27 4.67 7.33 19.68
N THR A 28 4.40 8.62 19.49
CA THR A 28 3.82 9.12 18.22
C THR A 28 4.72 8.83 17.03
N SER A 29 6.05 8.95 17.19
CA SER A 29 7.02 8.65 16.14
C SER A 29 7.14 7.14 15.87
N GLU A 30 7.00 6.28 16.88
CA GLU A 30 6.90 4.82 16.68
C GLU A 30 5.63 4.43 15.92
N LEU A 31 4.49 4.97 16.32
CA LEU A 31 3.21 4.70 15.65
C LEU A 31 3.22 5.23 14.21
N HIS A 32 3.79 6.42 13.99
CA HIS A 32 3.98 6.96 12.64
C HIS A 32 4.85 6.04 11.78
N ALA A 33 5.95 5.49 12.32
CA ALA A 33 6.79 4.54 11.59
C ALA A 33 6.07 3.23 11.26
N VAL A 34 5.15 2.76 12.12
CA VAL A 34 4.29 1.59 11.83
C VAL A 34 3.37 1.88 10.65
N LEU A 35 2.71 3.04 10.65
CA LEU A 35 1.79 3.46 9.59
C LEU A 35 2.50 3.68 8.25
N VAL A 36 3.58 4.48 8.23
CA VAL A 36 4.37 4.74 7.01
C VAL A 36 4.93 3.44 6.45
N GLY A 37 5.42 2.55 7.32
CA GLY A 37 5.87 1.22 6.91
C GLY A 37 4.77 0.43 6.19
N GLY A 38 3.54 0.46 6.70
CA GLY A 38 2.40 -0.27 6.11
C GLY A 38 1.98 0.28 4.75
N PHE A 39 1.99 1.60 4.56
CA PHE A 39 1.64 2.23 3.28
C PHE A 39 2.76 2.13 2.23
N ALA A 40 4.01 2.02 2.66
CA ALA A 40 5.16 1.96 1.77
C ALA A 40 5.39 0.57 1.17
N THR A 41 4.99 -0.50 1.89
CA THR A 41 5.18 -1.88 1.45
C THR A 41 3.89 -2.48 0.91
N MET A 42 3.99 -3.71 0.40
CA MET A 42 2.87 -4.47 -0.14
C MET A 42 2.86 -5.86 0.48
N ALA A 43 1.67 -6.44 0.67
CA ALA A 43 1.55 -7.79 1.18
C ALA A 43 2.08 -8.82 0.16
N GLY A 44 2.67 -9.91 0.66
CA GLY A 44 3.13 -11.02 -0.18
C GLY A 44 2.01 -11.68 -1.01
N SER A 45 0.77 -11.66 -0.49
CA SER A 45 -0.42 -12.11 -1.22
C SER A 45 -0.69 -11.28 -2.48
N ILE A 46 -0.53 -9.96 -2.41
CA ILE A 46 -0.70 -9.05 -3.56
C ILE A 46 0.49 -9.16 -4.51
N LEU A 47 1.69 -9.35 -3.98
CA LEU A 47 2.89 -9.60 -4.80
C LEU A 47 2.71 -10.82 -5.70
N ALA A 48 2.13 -11.91 -5.20
CA ALA A 48 1.82 -13.09 -6.00
C ALA A 48 0.83 -12.79 -7.15
N ILE A 49 -0.19 -11.97 -6.89
CA ILE A 49 -1.17 -11.54 -7.91
C ILE A 49 -0.47 -10.77 -9.04
N PHE A 50 0.48 -9.88 -8.71
CA PHE A 50 1.19 -9.09 -9.73
C PHE A 50 2.17 -9.92 -10.56
N ILE A 51 2.76 -10.95 -9.96
CA ILE A 51 3.54 -11.94 -10.72
C ILE A 51 2.61 -12.65 -11.72
N SER A 52 1.38 -13.00 -11.32
CA SER A 52 0.38 -13.56 -12.25
C SER A 52 -0.04 -12.56 -13.35
N PHE A 53 -0.03 -11.26 -13.06
CA PHE A 53 -0.22 -10.22 -14.08
C PHE A 53 1.00 -10.05 -15.01
N GLY A 54 2.11 -10.76 -14.78
CA GLY A 54 3.31 -10.74 -15.63
C GLY A 54 4.33 -9.67 -15.24
N VAL A 55 4.18 -9.05 -14.07
CA VAL A 55 5.20 -8.16 -13.52
C VAL A 55 6.41 -8.99 -13.08
N PRO A 56 7.64 -8.59 -13.43
CA PRO A 56 8.83 -9.39 -13.15
C PRO A 56 9.09 -9.50 -11.65
N ALA A 57 9.11 -10.74 -11.14
CA ALA A 57 9.17 -11.05 -9.71
C ALA A 57 10.44 -10.51 -9.02
N ASN A 58 11.57 -10.48 -9.73
CA ASN A 58 12.82 -9.92 -9.24
C ASN A 58 12.67 -8.44 -8.85
N HIS A 59 11.95 -7.64 -9.63
CA HIS A 59 11.70 -6.22 -9.33
C HIS A 59 10.78 -6.05 -8.13
N LEU A 60 9.73 -6.88 -8.04
CA LEU A 60 8.77 -6.82 -6.92
C LEU A 60 9.41 -7.20 -5.58
N ILE A 61 10.21 -8.27 -5.56
CA ILE A 61 10.90 -8.72 -4.35
C ILE A 61 11.94 -7.68 -3.93
N ALA A 62 12.73 -7.17 -4.88
CA ALA A 62 13.71 -6.12 -4.59
C ALA A 62 13.02 -4.86 -4.04
N ALA A 63 11.92 -4.42 -4.65
CA ALA A 63 11.14 -3.27 -4.19
C ALA A 63 10.59 -3.48 -2.77
N SER A 64 10.05 -4.66 -2.44
CA SER A 64 9.54 -4.94 -1.10
C SER A 64 10.63 -4.86 -0.02
N VAL A 65 11.81 -5.46 -0.29
CA VAL A 65 12.95 -5.41 0.64
C VAL A 65 13.49 -3.99 0.80
N MET A 66 13.56 -3.22 -0.29
CA MET A 66 14.03 -1.81 -0.26
C MET A 66 13.03 -0.87 0.40
N ALA A 67 11.73 -1.17 0.34
CA ALA A 67 10.68 -0.34 0.93
C ALA A 67 10.77 -0.29 2.46
N ALA A 68 11.11 -1.38 3.14
CA ALA A 68 11.23 -1.41 4.60
C ALA A 68 12.24 -0.39 5.20
N PRO A 69 13.52 -0.36 4.78
CA PRO A 69 14.47 0.64 5.28
C PRO A 69 14.15 2.05 4.78
N SER A 70 13.65 2.19 3.54
CA SER A 70 13.28 3.50 2.99
C SER A 70 12.11 4.13 3.76
N ALA A 71 11.10 3.34 4.07
CA ALA A 71 9.93 3.77 4.84
C ALA A 71 10.31 4.20 6.26
N LEU A 72 11.19 3.45 6.93
CA LEU A 72 11.73 3.86 8.24
C LEU A 72 12.52 5.16 8.15
N GLY A 73 13.36 5.30 7.12
CA GLY A 73 14.13 6.51 6.87
C GLY A 73 13.21 7.73 6.70
N PHE A 74 12.25 7.65 5.79
CA PHE A 74 11.28 8.73 5.57
C PHE A 74 10.41 9.00 6.80
N ALA A 75 9.95 7.97 7.51
CA ALA A 75 9.14 8.14 8.71
C ALA A 75 9.90 8.92 9.80
N LYS A 76 11.19 8.62 10.01
CA LYS A 76 12.01 9.30 11.02
C LYS A 76 12.55 10.66 10.56
N LEU A 77 12.65 10.89 9.25
CA LEU A 77 12.91 12.23 8.70
C LEU A 77 11.71 13.16 8.89
N LEU A 78 10.49 12.66 8.67
CA LEU A 78 9.26 13.44 8.81
C LEU A 78 8.87 13.65 10.27
N LEU A 79 8.95 12.60 11.09
CA LEU A 79 8.64 12.66 12.51
C LEU A 79 9.73 11.97 13.32
N PRO A 80 10.81 12.69 13.70
CA PRO A 80 11.89 12.12 14.49
C PRO A 80 11.44 11.73 15.90
N GLU A 81 12.17 10.79 16.50
CA GLU A 81 11.87 10.32 17.85
C GLU A 81 12.33 11.34 18.89
N THR A 82 11.39 11.89 19.65
CA THR A 82 11.66 12.88 20.71
C THR A 82 11.48 12.32 22.12
N HIS A 83 10.79 11.19 22.25
CA HIS A 83 10.47 10.57 23.54
C HIS A 83 11.27 9.28 23.74
N LYS A 84 11.53 8.92 25.00
CA LYS A 84 12.16 7.64 25.32
C LYS A 84 11.18 6.51 25.01
N SER A 85 11.58 5.62 24.12
CA SER A 85 10.81 4.43 23.77
C SER A 85 10.49 3.60 25.01
N LYS A 86 9.21 3.26 25.17
CA LYS A 86 8.72 2.32 26.20
C LYS A 86 8.67 0.87 25.69
N THR A 87 9.05 0.64 24.43
CA THR A 87 8.99 -0.66 23.74
C THR A 87 10.38 -1.33 23.69
N SER A 88 11.13 -1.25 24.80
CA SER A 88 12.46 -1.86 24.90
C SER A 88 12.40 -3.40 24.86
N TRP A 89 13.52 -4.03 24.49
CA TRP A 89 13.69 -5.48 24.44
C TRP A 89 13.22 -6.20 25.71
N GLU A 90 13.42 -5.60 26.88
CA GLU A 90 12.99 -6.17 28.16
C GLU A 90 11.46 -6.30 28.27
N VAL A 91 10.72 -5.35 27.68
CA VAL A 91 9.25 -5.38 27.64
C VAL A 91 8.78 -6.47 26.67
N VAL A 92 9.42 -6.59 25.50
CA VAL A 92 9.10 -7.62 24.50
C VAL A 92 9.39 -9.03 25.05
N LYS A 93 10.52 -9.23 25.74
CA LYS A 93 10.92 -10.51 26.32
C LYS A 93 9.90 -11.03 27.35
N ASN A 94 9.29 -10.12 28.09
CA ASN A 94 8.35 -10.44 29.16
C ASN A 94 6.89 -10.49 28.68
N MET A 95 6.62 -10.39 27.37
CA MET A 95 5.27 -10.47 26.86
C MET A 95 4.70 -11.89 26.94
N PRO A 96 3.40 -12.03 27.27
CA PRO A 96 2.73 -13.31 27.18
C PRO A 96 2.78 -13.80 25.72
N ARG A 97 3.21 -15.05 25.54
CA ARG A 97 3.16 -15.69 24.22
C ARG A 97 1.70 -15.86 23.81
N PRO A 98 1.39 -15.69 22.52
CA PRO A 98 0.03 -15.84 22.07
C PRO A 98 -0.42 -17.31 22.27
N PRO A 99 -1.72 -17.55 22.49
CA PRO A 99 -2.23 -18.80 23.03
C PRO A 99 -2.28 -19.95 22.01
N GLN A 100 -1.67 -19.82 20.82
CA GLN A 100 -1.77 -20.88 19.82
C GLN A 100 -0.94 -22.09 20.25
N HIS A 101 -1.61 -23.23 20.42
CA HIS A 101 -0.98 -24.44 20.93
C HIS A 101 -0.32 -25.28 19.82
N ASN A 102 -0.73 -25.09 18.56
CA ASN A 102 -0.20 -25.82 17.41
C ASN A 102 -0.30 -25.03 16.09
N ALA A 103 0.37 -25.52 15.04
CA ALA A 103 0.40 -24.87 13.73
C ALA A 103 -0.99 -24.82 13.06
N ILE A 104 -1.85 -25.80 13.30
CA ILE A 104 -3.20 -25.88 12.72
C ILE A 104 -4.10 -24.81 13.34
N ASP A 105 -4.02 -24.61 14.65
CA ASP A 105 -4.75 -23.61 15.42
C ASP A 105 -4.36 -22.19 14.99
N ALA A 106 -3.07 -21.95 14.76
CA ALA A 106 -2.58 -20.70 14.18
C ALA A 106 -3.13 -20.45 12.77
N LEU A 107 -3.17 -21.48 11.91
CA LEU A 107 -3.75 -21.38 10.57
C LEU A 107 -5.25 -21.07 10.61
N MET A 108 -6.01 -21.77 11.45
CA MET A 108 -7.46 -21.55 11.60
C MET A 108 -7.77 -20.15 12.12
N THR A 109 -7.03 -19.70 13.14
CA THR A 109 -7.18 -18.35 13.72
C THR A 109 -6.82 -17.26 12.71
N GLY A 110 -5.74 -17.46 11.94
CA GLY A 110 -5.34 -16.55 10.87
C GLY A 110 -6.39 -16.47 9.76
N ALA A 111 -6.87 -17.61 9.26
CA ALA A 111 -7.91 -17.67 8.23
C ALA A 111 -9.22 -17.01 8.69
N GLY A 112 -9.64 -17.25 9.94
CA GLY A 112 -10.83 -16.63 10.51
C GLY A 112 -10.73 -15.10 10.64
N SER A 113 -9.56 -14.59 10.97
CA SER A 113 -9.30 -13.15 11.05
C SER A 113 -9.27 -12.49 9.66
N ALA A 114 -8.71 -13.18 8.67
CA ALA A 114 -8.63 -12.70 7.29
C ALA A 114 -10.02 -12.51 6.65
N LEU A 115 -10.99 -13.41 6.92
CA LEU A 115 -12.34 -13.32 6.35
C LEU A 115 -13.02 -11.97 6.63
N LYS A 116 -12.93 -11.46 7.86
CA LYS A 116 -13.54 -10.17 8.24
C LYS A 116 -12.89 -9.03 7.46
N ILE A 117 -11.56 -9.03 7.36
CA ILE A 117 -10.79 -7.99 6.67
C ILE A 117 -11.08 -8.02 5.16
N CYS A 118 -11.11 -9.22 4.55
CA CYS A 118 -11.42 -9.41 3.13
C CYS A 118 -12.80 -8.85 2.76
N GLY A 119 -13.82 -9.06 3.61
CA GLY A 119 -15.15 -8.52 3.37
C GLY A 119 -15.17 -7.00 3.26
N TYR A 120 -14.49 -6.30 4.18
CA TYR A 120 -14.36 -4.84 4.13
C TYR A 120 -13.59 -4.37 2.89
N LEU A 121 -12.51 -5.07 2.52
CA LEU A 121 -11.72 -4.73 1.34
C LEU A 121 -12.54 -4.85 0.06
N ILE A 122 -13.23 -5.98 -0.16
CA ILE A 122 -14.04 -6.21 -1.37
C ILE A 122 -15.15 -5.15 -1.49
N ALA A 123 -15.87 -4.89 -0.40
CA ALA A 123 -16.94 -3.88 -0.40
C ALA A 123 -16.40 -2.48 -0.75
N ASN A 124 -15.26 -2.12 -0.16
CA ASN A 124 -14.63 -0.82 -0.41
C ASN A 124 -14.13 -0.70 -1.86
N LEU A 125 -13.54 -1.76 -2.42
CA LEU A 125 -13.07 -1.77 -3.80
C LEU A 125 -14.22 -1.57 -4.80
N ILE A 126 -15.35 -2.26 -4.61
CA ILE A 126 -16.52 -2.11 -5.47
C ILE A 126 -17.03 -0.66 -5.42
N ALA A 127 -17.13 -0.08 -4.21
CA ALA A 127 -17.59 1.30 -4.04
C ALA A 127 -16.65 2.31 -4.75
N PHE A 128 -15.33 2.18 -4.56
CA PHE A 128 -14.35 3.08 -5.17
C PHE A 128 -14.29 2.95 -6.71
N ILE A 129 -14.34 1.73 -7.25
CA ILE A 129 -14.37 1.53 -8.72
C ILE A 129 -15.64 2.15 -9.31
N GLY A 130 -16.78 2.04 -8.62
CA GLY A 130 -18.01 2.69 -9.05
C GLY A 130 -17.89 4.22 -9.10
N VAL A 131 -17.35 4.83 -8.04
CA VAL A 131 -17.15 6.30 -7.97
C VAL A 131 -16.18 6.79 -9.04
N LEU A 132 -15.10 6.07 -9.29
CA LEU A 132 -14.18 6.40 -10.37
C LEU A 132 -14.84 6.41 -11.74
N ASN A 133 -15.49 5.30 -12.10
CA ASN A 133 -16.10 5.19 -13.42
C ASN A 133 -17.16 6.27 -13.60
N PHE A 134 -17.88 6.60 -12.53
CA PHE A 134 -18.79 7.74 -12.51
C PHE A 134 -18.06 9.07 -12.76
N LEU A 135 -16.92 9.33 -12.11
CA LEU A 135 -16.11 10.54 -12.33
C LEU A 135 -15.52 10.59 -13.74
N ASP A 136 -14.97 9.48 -14.24
CA ASP A 136 -14.40 9.35 -15.58
C ASP A 136 -15.44 9.69 -16.64
N VAL A 137 -16.63 9.07 -16.57
CA VAL A 137 -17.73 9.32 -17.52
C VAL A 137 -18.25 10.76 -17.39
N THR A 138 -18.40 11.27 -16.17
CA THR A 138 -18.91 12.63 -15.92
C THR A 138 -17.95 13.69 -16.48
N ILE A 139 -16.65 13.55 -16.22
CA ILE A 139 -15.62 14.47 -16.73
C ILE A 139 -15.51 14.36 -18.25
N SER A 140 -15.49 13.14 -18.79
CA SER A 140 -15.47 12.93 -20.24
C SER A 140 -16.69 13.57 -20.91
N TRP A 141 -17.87 13.45 -20.31
CA TRP A 141 -19.09 14.10 -20.80
C TRP A 141 -18.98 15.63 -20.78
N LEU A 142 -18.45 16.22 -19.72
CA LEU A 142 -18.23 17.67 -19.61
C LEU A 142 -17.24 18.19 -20.67
N PHE A 143 -16.10 17.50 -20.85
CA PHE A 143 -15.09 17.93 -21.82
C PHE A 143 -15.47 17.62 -23.27
N ASN A 144 -16.32 16.63 -23.51
CA ASN A 144 -16.92 16.40 -24.82
C ASN A 144 -17.74 17.61 -25.29
N MET A 145 -18.36 18.38 -24.38
CA MET A 145 -19.05 19.63 -24.74
C MET A 145 -18.09 20.70 -25.29
N VAL A 146 -16.80 20.61 -24.98
CA VAL A 146 -15.73 21.50 -25.46
C VAL A 146 -14.90 20.83 -26.56
N HIS A 147 -15.38 19.72 -27.15
CA HIS A 147 -14.71 18.93 -28.18
C HIS A 147 -13.38 18.27 -27.75
N HIS A 148 -13.23 17.97 -26.45
CA HIS A 148 -12.07 17.26 -25.88
C HIS A 148 -12.47 15.95 -25.17
N PRO A 149 -13.03 14.96 -25.89
CA PRO A 149 -13.49 13.70 -25.29
C PRO A 149 -12.37 12.85 -24.65
N GLU A 150 -11.11 13.14 -24.96
CA GLU A 150 -9.93 12.45 -24.42
C GLU A 150 -9.62 12.79 -22.95
N VAL A 151 -10.25 13.83 -22.39
CA VAL A 151 -10.03 14.25 -21.01
C VAL A 151 -10.98 13.51 -20.08
N ASN A 152 -10.46 12.52 -19.35
CA ASN A 152 -11.15 11.81 -18.27
C ASN A 152 -10.47 12.08 -16.91
N PHE A 153 -11.04 11.53 -15.83
CA PHE A 153 -10.50 11.73 -14.48
C PHE A 153 -9.07 11.19 -14.36
N GLN A 154 -8.80 10.03 -14.95
CA GLN A 154 -7.46 9.44 -14.98
C GLN A 154 -6.43 10.31 -15.70
N TYR A 155 -6.82 10.99 -16.79
CA TYR A 155 -5.97 11.93 -17.50
C TYR A 155 -5.61 13.13 -16.61
N LEU A 156 -6.57 13.67 -15.88
CA LEU A 156 -6.34 14.77 -14.93
C LEU A 156 -5.42 14.34 -13.77
N LEU A 157 -5.61 13.12 -13.24
CA LEU A 157 -4.68 12.53 -12.28
C LEU A 157 -3.27 12.37 -12.88
N GLY A 158 -3.18 11.90 -14.12
CA GLY A 158 -1.91 11.81 -14.83
C GLY A 158 -1.20 13.15 -14.96
N LEU A 159 -1.95 14.23 -15.22
CA LEU A 159 -1.38 15.58 -15.26
C LEU A 159 -0.92 16.05 -13.88
N LEU A 160 -1.71 15.78 -12.83
CA LEU A 160 -1.40 16.13 -11.44
C LEU A 160 -0.12 15.44 -10.95
N PHE A 161 0.08 14.17 -11.30
CA PHE A 161 1.22 13.37 -10.88
C PHE A 161 2.41 13.40 -11.88
N TYR A 162 2.26 14.09 -13.01
CA TYR A 162 3.32 14.28 -14.01
C TYR A 162 4.66 14.77 -13.42
N PRO A 163 4.71 15.80 -12.54
CA PRO A 163 5.98 16.26 -11.98
C PRO A 163 6.69 15.18 -11.16
N PHE A 164 5.96 14.30 -10.47
CA PHE A 164 6.56 13.19 -9.72
C PHE A 164 7.20 12.15 -10.64
N ALA A 165 6.57 11.84 -11.78
CA ALA A 165 7.15 10.94 -12.78
C ALA A 165 8.48 11.48 -13.34
N VAL A 166 8.55 12.79 -13.58
CA VAL A 166 9.78 13.46 -14.04
C VAL A 166 10.86 13.41 -12.95
N ILE A 167 10.53 13.68 -11.69
CA ILE A 167 11.48 13.67 -10.56
C ILE A 167 12.08 12.28 -10.34
N ILE A 168 11.29 11.21 -10.54
CA ILE A 168 11.76 9.82 -10.40
C ILE A 168 12.65 9.39 -11.58
N GLY A 169 12.74 10.22 -12.64
CA GLY A 169 13.67 10.02 -13.76
C GLY A 169 13.10 9.25 -14.94
N ILE A 170 11.77 9.22 -15.09
CA ILE A 170 11.10 8.55 -16.22
C ILE A 170 11.33 9.38 -17.50
N PRO A 171 11.58 8.74 -18.67
CA PRO A 171 11.69 9.46 -19.95
C PRO A 171 10.42 10.26 -20.26
N PHE A 172 10.56 11.48 -20.78
CA PHE A 172 9.43 12.39 -21.06
C PHE A 172 8.31 11.78 -21.92
N ARG A 173 8.64 10.83 -22.80
CA ARG A 173 7.68 10.12 -23.65
C ARG A 173 6.73 9.24 -22.83
N ASP A 174 7.21 8.65 -21.75
CA ASP A 174 6.49 7.69 -20.92
C ASP A 174 5.97 8.34 -19.62
N CYS A 175 6.38 9.57 -19.30
CA CYS A 175 5.98 10.28 -18.09
C CYS A 175 4.47 10.37 -17.92
N LEU A 176 3.71 10.62 -18.99
CA LEU A 176 2.25 10.74 -18.90
C LEU A 176 1.58 9.39 -18.58
N LEU A 177 2.09 8.30 -19.15
CA LEU A 177 1.58 6.97 -18.85
C LEU A 177 1.94 6.58 -17.41
N ALA A 178 3.20 6.79 -17.02
CA ALA A 178 3.65 6.48 -15.67
C ALA A 178 2.94 7.31 -14.59
N SER A 179 2.70 8.60 -14.84
CA SER A 179 1.99 9.46 -13.90
C SER A 179 0.52 9.09 -13.74
N LYS A 180 -0.14 8.60 -14.81
CA LYS A 180 -1.48 8.01 -14.70
C LYS A 180 -1.49 6.81 -13.77
N LEU A 181 -0.54 5.88 -13.92
CA LEU A 181 -0.42 4.70 -13.05
C LEU A 181 -0.16 5.11 -11.60
N ILE A 182 0.75 6.07 -11.36
CA ILE A 182 1.00 6.63 -10.03
C ILE A 182 -0.27 7.24 -9.44
N GLY A 183 -1.01 8.03 -10.22
CA GLY A 183 -2.25 8.66 -9.78
C GLY A 183 -3.34 7.66 -9.44
N ILE A 184 -3.55 6.65 -10.28
CA ILE A 184 -4.50 5.56 -10.03
C ILE A 184 -4.10 4.81 -8.74
N LYS A 185 -2.81 4.50 -8.57
CA LYS A 185 -2.32 3.83 -7.35
C LYS A 185 -2.62 4.65 -6.08
N VAL A 186 -2.38 5.96 -6.11
CA VAL A 186 -2.56 6.84 -4.94
C VAL A 186 -4.03 7.09 -4.64
N SER A 187 -4.85 7.29 -5.67
CA SER A 187 -6.27 7.60 -5.48
C SER A 187 -7.13 6.37 -5.17
N LEU A 188 -6.67 5.17 -5.55
CA LEU A 188 -7.50 3.97 -5.54
C LEU A 188 -6.83 2.81 -4.83
N ASN A 189 -6.03 2.07 -5.58
CA ASN A 189 -5.23 0.98 -5.08
C ASN A 189 -4.18 0.59 -6.13
N GLU A 190 -3.26 -0.21 -5.67
CA GLU A 190 -2.27 -0.90 -6.48
C GLU A 190 -2.87 -1.90 -7.48
N VAL A 191 -3.95 -2.62 -7.13
CA VAL A 191 -4.43 -3.76 -7.93
C VAL A 191 -4.97 -3.30 -9.28
N LYS A 192 -5.73 -2.21 -9.29
CA LYS A 192 -6.27 -1.58 -10.49
C LYS A 192 -5.17 -0.93 -11.32
N SER A 193 -4.15 -0.34 -10.67
CA SER A 193 -3.01 0.24 -11.38
C SER A 193 -2.14 -0.81 -12.10
N TYR A 194 -2.07 -2.05 -11.61
CA TYR A 194 -1.29 -3.13 -12.21
C TYR A 194 -2.11 -4.07 -13.09
N ASP A 195 -3.42 -3.82 -13.21
CA ASP A 195 -4.30 -4.61 -14.05
C ASP A 195 -3.95 -4.40 -15.54
N LYS A 196 -3.76 -5.51 -16.26
CA LYS A 196 -3.29 -5.53 -17.65
C LYS A 196 -4.26 -4.82 -18.61
N GLN A 197 -5.54 -4.74 -18.26
CA GLN A 197 -6.57 -4.16 -19.13
C GLN A 197 -6.45 -2.63 -19.31
N ASP A 198 -5.80 -1.91 -18.38
CA ASP A 198 -5.61 -0.45 -18.50
C ASP A 198 -4.21 -0.05 -18.99
N ILE A 199 -3.25 -0.98 -19.02
CA ILE A 199 -1.85 -0.72 -19.40
C ILE A 199 -1.63 -0.86 -20.92
N PHE A 200 -2.47 -1.64 -21.60
CA PHE A 200 -2.46 -1.78 -23.07
C PHE A 200 -3.89 -1.84 -23.62
N PRO A 201 -4.44 -0.73 -24.15
CA PRO A 201 -5.58 -0.79 -25.06
C PRO A 201 -5.21 -1.41 -26.42
#